data_AF-A0A944L8M8-F1
#
_entry.id   AF-A0A944L8M8-F1
#
_cell.length_a   1.000
_cell.length_b   1.000
_cell.length_c   1.000
_cell.angle_alpha   90.00
_cell.angle_beta   90.00
_cell.angle_gamma   90.00
#
_symmetry.space_group_name_H-M   'P 1'
#
loop_
_entity.id
_entity.type
_entity.pdbx_description
1 polymer ?
#
loop_
_entity_poly.entity_id
_entity_poly.type
_entity_poly.pdbx_seq_one_letter_code
_entity_poly.pdbx_strand_id
1 'polypeptide(L)'
;MKWVNDGCPGDTFEGYSHRIAARALADDRYITITGKGPSWTARITKQGKELLEGIDGFDTNNDTHESEADNFIQRLTAAGGVLEVEGGYSHAAANDALVRGVMKSALRPRGYKLEIASVGSWQRPRYEARWARHFPDDVDERPVPVPDSVGKYHPIAKVFRDSTKGVSNEHVARAAKLLHALATEATARGYEVTLPSSHKRTDTRRPTTLDGDIAITIGTTTVALEIRELPPNGGAARPYIPKYNSRNQSWTLVNNTAFVSTGRLQLELTQKYSPNGRQERFRDGKRQQLDTALPAILREIEIQHLENEWKREQACLKEEETQRRWEEAMERARVRIQDHHKAQQLKSQADAWAEATMLRQYVDALEARLSSERDAALVNRGLDWLTWARDYINAKDPLLRAIEVPVLADYRDEDLVPFLDGWSPHGPHGMR
;
A
#
# COMPACT_ATOMS: atom_id res chain seq x y z
N MET A 1 24.06 -19.20 -27.96
CA MET A 1 24.41 -19.22 -29.40
C MET A 1 25.80 -19.80 -29.66
N LYS A 2 26.72 -19.81 -28.67
CA LYS A 2 28.08 -20.38 -28.76
C LYS A 2 28.11 -21.79 -29.34
N TRP A 3 27.21 -22.67 -28.90
CA TRP A 3 27.04 -24.02 -29.43
C TRP A 3 26.74 -24.13 -30.95
N VAL A 4 26.11 -23.12 -31.56
CA VAL A 4 25.90 -23.06 -33.02
C VAL A 4 27.18 -22.59 -33.73
N ASN A 5 27.93 -21.68 -33.11
CA ASN A 5 29.24 -21.24 -33.57
C ASN A 5 30.28 -22.38 -33.52
N ASP A 6 30.17 -23.25 -32.53
CA ASP A 6 31.07 -24.38 -32.29
C ASP A 6 30.70 -25.63 -33.13
N GLY A 7 29.80 -25.48 -34.10
CA GLY A 7 29.48 -26.54 -35.07
C GLY A 7 28.37 -27.52 -34.66
N CYS A 8 27.51 -27.15 -33.69
CA CYS A 8 26.38 -27.97 -33.22
C CYS A 8 26.80 -29.39 -32.78
N PRO A 9 27.56 -29.53 -31.67
CA PRO A 9 28.03 -30.83 -31.18
C PRO A 9 26.85 -31.77 -30.90
N GLY A 10 26.88 -32.95 -31.52
CA GLY A 10 25.74 -33.88 -31.58
C GLY A 10 25.31 -34.48 -30.25
N ASP A 11 26.20 -34.49 -29.26
CA ASP A 11 26.01 -35.21 -27.99
C ASP A 11 25.62 -34.29 -26.82
N THR A 12 25.47 -32.99 -27.06
CA THR A 12 25.28 -31.99 -25.98
C THR A 12 23.81 -31.69 -25.67
N PHE A 13 22.87 -32.06 -26.54
CA PHE A 13 21.47 -31.64 -26.40
C PHE A 13 20.47 -32.79 -26.49
N GLU A 14 19.82 -33.12 -25.37
CA GLU A 14 18.70 -34.07 -25.35
C GLU A 14 17.37 -33.38 -25.72
N GLY A 15 16.54 -34.07 -26.52
CA GLY A 15 15.18 -33.62 -26.87
C GLY A 15 15.08 -32.51 -27.93
N TYR A 16 13.94 -31.82 -28.01
CA TYR A 16 13.65 -30.81 -29.05
C TYR A 16 13.96 -29.36 -28.66
N SER A 17 14.40 -29.12 -27.42
CA SER A 17 14.61 -27.78 -26.85
C SER A 17 15.61 -26.93 -27.63
N HIS A 18 16.73 -27.52 -28.05
CA HIS A 18 17.78 -26.86 -28.81
C HIS A 18 17.30 -26.42 -30.21
N ARG A 19 16.32 -27.11 -30.80
CA ARG A 19 15.70 -26.71 -32.08
C ARG A 19 14.76 -25.53 -31.93
N ILE A 20 14.02 -25.47 -30.83
CA ILE A 20 13.16 -24.32 -30.49
C ILE A 20 14.04 -23.09 -30.27
N ALA A 21 15.12 -23.23 -29.51
CA ALA A 21 16.10 -22.17 -29.30
C ALA A 21 16.76 -21.74 -30.62
N ALA A 22 17.18 -22.68 -31.48
CA ALA A 22 17.72 -22.36 -32.79
C ALA A 22 16.69 -21.61 -33.65
N ARG A 23 15.42 -22.01 -33.62
CA ARG A 23 14.38 -21.34 -34.41
C ARG A 23 14.15 -19.90 -33.97
N ALA A 24 14.10 -19.64 -32.65
CA ALA A 24 14.00 -18.28 -32.13
C ALA A 24 15.20 -17.42 -32.57
N LEU A 25 16.42 -17.96 -32.48
CA LEU A 25 17.63 -17.26 -32.95
C LEU A 25 17.65 -17.03 -34.47
N ALA A 26 16.96 -17.88 -35.25
CA ALA A 26 16.83 -17.73 -36.69
C ALA A 26 15.78 -16.68 -37.09
N ASP A 27 14.68 -16.60 -36.34
CA ASP A 27 13.64 -15.58 -36.53
C ASP A 27 14.23 -14.16 -36.28
N ASP A 28 15.16 -14.03 -35.33
CA ASP A 28 15.91 -12.80 -35.07
C ASP A 28 17.14 -12.58 -36.00
N ARG A 29 17.32 -13.45 -37.01
CA ARG A 29 18.39 -13.40 -38.05
C ARG A 29 19.81 -13.58 -37.54
N TYR A 30 20.00 -14.04 -36.30
CA TYR A 30 21.34 -14.31 -35.76
C TYR A 30 21.94 -15.65 -36.23
N ILE A 31 21.10 -16.61 -36.62
CA ILE A 31 21.53 -17.85 -37.25
C ILE A 31 20.67 -18.16 -38.47
N THR A 32 21.16 -19.04 -39.35
CA THR A 32 20.43 -19.61 -40.49
C THR A 32 20.23 -21.10 -40.27
N ILE A 33 19.04 -21.60 -40.59
CA ILE A 33 18.70 -23.02 -40.46
C ILE A 33 18.38 -23.58 -41.84
N THR A 34 18.94 -24.74 -42.16
CA THR A 34 18.66 -25.50 -43.39
C THR A 34 18.37 -26.97 -43.06
N GLY A 35 17.64 -27.66 -43.94
CA GLY A 35 17.23 -29.07 -43.72
C GLY A 35 15.94 -29.23 -42.91
N LYS A 36 15.51 -30.48 -42.70
CA LYS A 36 14.26 -30.83 -41.99
C LYS A 36 14.44 -32.11 -41.15
N GLY A 37 13.80 -32.15 -39.98
CA GLY A 37 13.82 -33.35 -39.14
C GLY A 37 15.23 -33.70 -38.65
N PRO A 38 15.72 -34.94 -38.82
CA PRO A 38 17.05 -35.35 -38.35
C PRO A 38 18.21 -34.73 -39.16
N SER A 39 17.98 -34.23 -40.38
CA SER A 39 19.02 -33.61 -41.22
C SER A 39 19.07 -32.08 -41.12
N TRP A 40 18.47 -31.50 -40.08
CA TRP A 40 18.52 -30.06 -39.86
C TRP A 40 19.94 -29.62 -39.44
N THR A 41 20.38 -28.47 -39.94
CA THR A 41 21.67 -27.86 -39.58
C THR A 41 21.47 -26.37 -39.33
N ALA A 42 22.31 -25.78 -38.47
CA ALA A 42 22.30 -24.35 -38.17
C ALA A 42 23.68 -23.75 -38.38
N ARG A 43 23.73 -22.52 -38.91
CA ARG A 43 24.97 -21.74 -39.09
C ARG A 43 24.80 -20.33 -38.58
N ILE A 44 25.76 -19.83 -37.81
CA ILE A 44 25.74 -18.46 -37.29
C ILE A 44 25.88 -17.43 -38.43
N THR A 45 25.12 -16.34 -38.37
CA THR A 45 25.24 -15.23 -39.33
C THR A 45 26.31 -14.24 -38.88
N LYS A 46 26.67 -13.29 -39.74
CA LYS A 46 27.59 -12.18 -39.37
C LYS A 46 27.06 -11.40 -38.17
N GLN A 47 25.76 -11.09 -38.16
CA GLN A 47 25.08 -10.41 -37.05
C GLN A 47 25.09 -11.25 -35.76
N GLY A 48 24.95 -12.57 -35.88
CA GLY A 48 25.09 -13.48 -34.74
C GLY A 48 26.51 -13.50 -34.16
N LYS A 49 27.54 -13.42 -35.01
CA LYS A 49 28.95 -13.34 -34.57
C LYS A 49 29.26 -12.03 -33.85
N GLU A 50 28.81 -10.89 -34.40
CA GLU A 50 28.97 -9.57 -33.78
C GLU A 50 28.30 -9.51 -32.39
N LEU A 51 27.10 -10.12 -32.25
CA LEU A 51 26.45 -10.26 -30.94
C LEU A 51 27.25 -11.16 -29.98
N LEU A 52 27.80 -12.26 -30.49
CA LEU A 52 28.56 -13.22 -29.67
C LEU A 52 29.86 -12.62 -29.14
N GLU A 53 30.57 -11.86 -29.98
CA GLU A 53 31.76 -11.09 -29.61
C GLU A 53 31.43 -9.97 -28.61
N GLY A 54 30.26 -9.34 -28.76
CA GLY A 54 29.74 -8.40 -27.76
C GLY A 54 29.44 -9.04 -26.40
N ILE A 55 28.97 -10.29 -26.37
CA ILE A 55 28.65 -11.03 -25.13
C ILE A 55 29.92 -11.56 -24.44
N ASP A 56 30.90 -12.08 -25.17
CA ASP A 56 32.17 -12.55 -24.57
C ASP A 56 32.96 -11.37 -23.94
N GLY A 57 32.69 -10.13 -24.34
CA GLY A 57 33.17 -8.91 -23.68
C GLY A 57 32.45 -8.53 -22.36
N PHE A 58 31.28 -9.13 -22.09
CA PHE A 58 30.52 -8.93 -20.83
C PHE A 58 30.83 -9.99 -19.77
N ASP A 59 31.24 -11.21 -20.18
CA ASP A 59 31.44 -12.34 -19.25
C ASP A 59 32.84 -12.40 -18.61
N THR A 60 33.74 -11.45 -18.88
CA THR A 60 35.13 -11.47 -18.36
C THR A 60 35.45 -10.43 -17.27
N ASN A 61 34.48 -9.61 -16.83
CA ASN A 61 34.66 -8.63 -15.75
C ASN A 61 33.96 -9.05 -14.45
N ASN A 62 34.29 -10.23 -13.91
CA ASN A 62 33.75 -10.69 -12.62
C ASN A 62 34.76 -10.62 -11.46
N ASP A 63 35.80 -9.80 -11.58
CA ASP A 63 36.69 -9.47 -10.47
C ASP A 63 36.79 -7.95 -10.31
N THR A 64 36.27 -7.43 -9.19
CA THR A 64 36.52 -6.07 -8.68
C THR A 64 35.90 -4.87 -9.43
N HIS A 65 34.70 -5.01 -9.99
CA HIS A 65 33.81 -3.85 -10.17
C HIS A 65 32.68 -3.94 -9.15
N GLU A 66 32.67 -3.01 -8.19
CA GLU A 66 31.60 -2.81 -7.23
C GLU A 66 30.26 -2.78 -8.00
N SER A 67 29.35 -3.71 -7.69
CA SER A 67 28.15 -3.86 -8.49
C SER A 67 27.32 -2.57 -8.47
N GLU A 68 26.52 -2.30 -9.50
CA GLU A 68 25.61 -1.13 -9.51
C GLU A 68 24.76 -1.07 -8.22
N ALA A 69 24.37 -2.24 -7.71
CA ALA A 69 23.67 -2.38 -6.44
C ALA A 69 24.53 -1.98 -5.23
N ASP A 70 25.78 -2.39 -5.15
CA ASP A 70 26.68 -2.05 -4.04
C ASP A 70 26.97 -0.55 -3.98
N ASN A 71 27.26 0.04 -5.13
CA ASN A 71 27.42 1.50 -5.28
C ASN A 71 26.16 2.25 -4.84
N PHE A 72 24.99 1.73 -5.23
CA PHE A 72 23.71 2.31 -4.84
C PHE A 72 23.46 2.21 -3.32
N ILE A 73 23.75 1.06 -2.71
CA ILE A 73 23.63 0.85 -1.26
C ILE A 73 24.51 1.84 -0.49
N GLN A 74 25.75 2.05 -0.94
CA GLN A 74 26.66 3.01 -0.31
C GLN A 74 26.14 4.44 -0.42
N ARG A 75 25.69 4.87 -1.61
CA ARG A 75 25.08 6.19 -1.81
C ARG A 75 23.84 6.38 -0.93
N LEU A 76 22.96 5.39 -0.88
CA LEU A 76 21.75 5.43 -0.07
C LEU A 76 22.08 5.53 1.42
N THR A 77 23.08 4.78 1.88
CA THR A 77 23.53 4.80 3.27
C THR A 77 24.19 6.14 3.62
N ALA A 78 25.04 6.67 2.73
CA ALA A 78 25.66 7.99 2.89
C ALA A 78 24.65 9.14 2.92
N ALA A 79 23.52 9.00 2.21
CA ALA A 79 22.41 9.96 2.22
C ALA A 79 21.46 9.81 3.44
N GLY A 80 21.81 8.97 4.43
CA GLY A 80 20.96 8.77 5.61
C GLY A 80 19.79 7.81 5.40
N GLY A 81 19.84 6.99 4.34
CA GLY A 81 18.84 5.94 4.08
C GLY A 81 17.67 6.36 3.19
N VAL A 82 17.68 7.59 2.67
CA VAL A 82 16.72 8.10 1.68
C VAL A 82 17.47 8.81 0.56
N LEU A 83 17.13 8.50 -0.69
CA LEU A 83 17.76 9.11 -1.87
C LEU A 83 16.73 9.36 -2.96
N GLU A 84 16.69 10.58 -3.50
CA GLU A 84 15.87 10.86 -4.69
C GLU A 84 16.45 10.13 -5.91
N VAL A 85 15.58 9.48 -6.68
CA VAL A 85 15.93 8.68 -7.86
C VAL A 85 15.03 9.03 -9.03
N GLU A 86 15.52 8.74 -10.25
CA GLU A 86 14.66 8.75 -11.43
C GLU A 86 13.63 7.61 -11.31
N GLY A 87 12.39 7.89 -11.68
CA GLY A 87 11.31 6.93 -11.55
C GLY A 87 10.19 7.13 -12.55
N GLY A 88 9.11 6.40 -12.33
CA GLY A 88 7.97 6.34 -13.23
C GLY A 88 8.08 5.20 -14.24
N TYR A 89 7.13 5.17 -15.18
CA TYR A 89 6.91 4.02 -16.05
C TYR A 89 8.13 3.66 -16.91
N SER A 90 8.89 4.65 -17.39
CA SER A 90 10.12 4.45 -18.19
C SER A 90 11.26 3.80 -17.41
N HIS A 91 11.30 3.94 -16.09
CA HIS A 91 12.37 3.41 -15.23
C HIS A 91 11.96 2.16 -14.45
N ALA A 92 10.73 1.66 -14.64
CA ALA A 92 10.21 0.52 -13.87
C ALA A 92 11.11 -0.72 -13.97
N ALA A 93 11.53 -1.10 -15.18
CA ALA A 93 12.39 -2.28 -15.38
C ALA A 93 13.80 -2.11 -14.78
N ALA A 94 14.36 -0.90 -14.88
CA ALA A 94 15.67 -0.58 -14.28
C ALA A 94 15.59 -0.60 -12.75
N ASN A 95 14.54 -0.01 -12.18
CA ASN A 95 14.27 -0.02 -10.74
C ASN A 95 14.05 -1.45 -10.23
N ASP A 96 13.30 -2.29 -10.95
CA ASP A 96 13.13 -3.70 -10.61
C ASP A 96 14.42 -4.51 -10.70
N ALA A 97 15.32 -4.19 -11.65
CA ALA A 97 16.64 -4.79 -11.73
C ALA A 97 17.53 -4.37 -10.55
N LEU A 98 17.51 -3.08 -10.21
CA LEU A 98 18.23 -2.52 -9.07
C LEU A 98 17.77 -3.15 -7.75
N VAL A 99 16.46 -3.21 -7.50
CA VAL A 99 15.89 -3.85 -6.30
C VAL A 99 16.34 -5.32 -6.21
N ARG A 100 16.29 -6.07 -7.32
CA ARG A 100 16.78 -7.46 -7.36
C ARG A 100 18.29 -7.55 -7.11
N GLY A 101 19.08 -6.61 -7.63
CA GLY A 101 20.52 -6.53 -7.38
C GLY A 101 20.82 -6.28 -5.91
N VAL A 102 20.16 -5.29 -5.30
CA VAL A 102 20.30 -4.96 -3.87
C VAL A 102 19.93 -6.15 -2.99
N MET A 103 18.85 -6.88 -3.31
CA MET A 103 18.45 -8.08 -2.55
C MET A 103 19.52 -9.18 -2.52
N LYS A 104 20.40 -9.24 -3.54
CA LYS A 104 21.49 -10.22 -3.63
C LYS A 104 22.82 -9.72 -3.06
N SER A 105 22.94 -8.42 -2.82
CA SER A 105 24.18 -7.82 -2.31
C SER A 105 24.44 -8.22 -0.86
N ALA A 106 25.71 -8.46 -0.54
CA ALA A 106 26.18 -8.68 0.83
C ALA A 106 26.23 -7.40 1.67
N LEU A 107 26.24 -6.22 1.03
CA LEU A 107 26.23 -4.92 1.72
C LEU A 107 24.82 -4.51 2.18
N ARG A 108 23.78 -5.23 1.76
CA ARG A 108 22.40 -4.95 2.15
C ARG A 108 22.23 -5.14 3.68
N PRO A 109 21.69 -4.14 4.40
CA PRO A 109 21.36 -4.31 5.81
C PRO A 109 20.34 -5.44 6.02
N ARG A 110 20.64 -6.38 6.91
CA ARG A 110 19.74 -7.49 7.24
C ARG A 110 18.40 -6.96 7.76
N GLY A 111 17.29 -7.52 7.28
CA GLY A 111 15.94 -7.10 7.68
C GLY A 111 15.41 -5.91 6.89
N TYR A 112 16.12 -5.46 5.85
CA TYR A 112 15.71 -4.33 5.00
C TYR A 112 15.77 -4.67 3.52
N LYS A 113 14.82 -4.15 2.75
CA LYS A 113 14.81 -4.15 1.29
C LYS A 113 14.82 -2.72 0.77
N LEU A 114 15.26 -2.57 -0.48
CA LEU A 114 15.09 -1.32 -1.21
C LEU A 114 13.62 -1.17 -1.62
N GLU A 115 13.03 -0.04 -1.29
CA GLU A 115 11.73 0.40 -1.81
C GLU A 115 11.90 1.72 -2.55
N ILE A 116 11.38 1.79 -3.77
CA ILE A 116 11.32 3.04 -4.55
C ILE A 116 9.86 3.44 -4.64
N ALA A 117 9.51 4.54 -3.99
CA ALA A 117 8.14 5.02 -3.89
C ALA A 117 8.00 6.40 -4.51
N SER A 118 6.83 6.68 -5.10
CA SER A 118 6.50 8.04 -5.52
C SER A 118 6.13 8.90 -4.32
N VAL A 119 6.68 10.10 -4.24
CA VAL A 119 6.45 11.09 -3.19
C VAL A 119 6.06 12.44 -3.80
N GLY A 120 5.37 13.26 -3.01
CA GLY A 120 4.94 14.60 -3.42
C GLY A 120 3.61 14.63 -4.19
N SER A 121 3.44 15.65 -5.02
CA SER A 121 2.20 15.87 -5.77
C SER A 121 2.08 14.89 -6.94
N TRP A 122 0.88 14.35 -7.16
CA TRP A 122 0.59 13.47 -8.31
C TRP A 122 0.85 14.16 -9.67
N GLN A 123 0.78 15.49 -9.73
CA GLN A 123 1.06 16.25 -10.96
C GLN A 123 2.56 16.34 -11.29
N ARG A 124 3.44 16.20 -10.29
CA ARG A 124 4.90 16.22 -10.43
C ARG A 124 5.50 15.24 -9.42
N PRO A 125 5.32 13.92 -9.65
CA PRO A 125 5.81 12.92 -8.73
C PRO A 125 7.34 12.96 -8.70
N ARG A 126 7.91 13.00 -7.50
CA ARG A 126 9.30 12.62 -7.28
C ARG A 126 9.34 11.16 -6.86
N TYR A 127 10.49 10.53 -6.97
CA TYR A 127 10.66 9.15 -6.54
C TYR A 127 11.80 9.09 -5.54
N GLU A 128 11.55 8.45 -4.42
CA GLU A 128 12.53 8.28 -3.35
C GLU A 128 12.79 6.79 -3.15
N ALA A 129 14.06 6.45 -3.20
CA ALA A 129 14.60 5.18 -2.74
C ALA A 129 14.81 5.24 -1.24
N ARG A 130 14.31 4.24 -0.52
CA ARG A 130 14.45 4.13 0.94
C ARG A 130 14.57 2.69 1.39
N TRP A 131 15.08 2.51 2.61
CA TRP A 131 15.03 1.23 3.30
C TRP A 131 13.63 0.95 3.85
N ALA A 132 13.02 -0.16 3.42
CA ALA A 132 11.78 -0.68 3.97
C ALA A 132 12.04 -2.01 4.70
N ARG A 133 11.27 -2.31 5.76
CA ARG A 133 11.41 -3.58 6.49
C ARG A 133 11.17 -4.78 5.57
N HIS A 134 12.02 -5.78 5.73
CA HIS A 134 11.97 -7.07 5.05
C HIS A 134 11.97 -8.21 6.08
N PHE A 135 10.79 -8.44 6.66
CA PHE A 135 10.55 -9.45 7.70
C PHE A 135 10.98 -10.89 7.37
N PRO A 136 11.02 -11.35 6.10
CA PRO A 136 11.55 -12.67 5.82
C PRO A 136 13.00 -12.90 6.29
N ASP A 137 13.83 -11.86 6.45
CA ASP A 137 15.20 -12.03 6.98
C ASP A 137 15.25 -12.20 8.51
N ASP A 138 14.15 -11.86 9.19
CA ASP A 138 14.01 -11.93 10.65
C ASP A 138 13.40 -13.27 11.12
N VAL A 139 12.90 -14.07 10.18
CA VAL A 139 12.21 -15.33 10.48
C VAL A 139 12.95 -16.50 9.82
N ASP A 140 13.54 -17.35 10.64
CA ASP A 140 14.21 -18.56 10.20
C ASP A 140 13.21 -19.70 9.95
N GLU A 141 13.47 -20.48 8.89
CA GLU A 141 12.66 -21.66 8.58
C GLU A 141 13.01 -22.80 9.55
N ARG A 142 12.01 -23.22 10.33
CA ARG A 142 12.15 -24.26 11.36
C ARG A 142 11.44 -25.54 10.93
N PRO A 143 12.07 -26.73 11.10
CA PRO A 143 11.53 -27.99 10.61
C PRO A 143 10.16 -28.31 11.24
N VAL A 144 9.33 -29.03 10.48
CA VAL A 144 8.01 -29.51 10.91
C VAL A 144 8.00 -31.02 10.73
N PRO A 145 8.22 -31.81 11.80
CA PRO A 145 8.31 -33.26 11.69
C PRO A 145 6.95 -33.85 11.35
N VAL A 146 6.85 -34.54 10.21
CA VAL A 146 5.65 -35.29 9.82
C VAL A 146 5.82 -36.73 10.29
N PRO A 147 4.96 -37.25 11.18
CA PRO A 147 5.07 -38.63 11.65
C PRO A 147 4.59 -39.62 10.58
N ASP A 148 5.30 -40.76 10.46
CA ASP A 148 4.94 -41.83 9.51
C ASP A 148 3.53 -42.39 9.78
N SER A 149 3.19 -42.54 11.07
CA SER A 149 1.88 -42.97 11.55
C SER A 149 1.42 -42.12 12.73
N VAL A 150 0.10 -41.92 12.83
CA VAL A 150 -0.51 -41.10 13.89
C VAL A 150 -1.47 -41.97 14.69
N GLY A 151 -1.09 -42.31 15.92
CA GLY A 151 -1.95 -43.06 16.83
C GLY A 151 -3.14 -42.23 17.32
N LYS A 152 -2.89 -40.98 17.74
CA LYS A 152 -3.92 -40.02 18.18
C LYS A 152 -3.76 -38.70 17.44
N TYR A 153 -4.71 -38.39 16.56
CA TYR A 153 -4.71 -37.14 15.81
C TYR A 153 -4.96 -35.93 16.72
N HIS A 154 -4.33 -34.80 16.37
CA HIS A 154 -4.68 -33.50 16.94
C HIS A 154 -6.18 -33.22 16.73
N PRO A 155 -6.90 -32.60 17.69
CA PRO A 155 -8.34 -32.39 17.59
C PRO A 155 -8.80 -31.79 16.24
N ILE A 156 -8.08 -30.80 15.73
CA ILE A 156 -8.36 -30.16 14.43
C ILE A 156 -8.19 -31.14 13.26
N ALA A 157 -7.08 -31.88 13.23
CA ALA A 157 -6.83 -32.88 12.18
C ALA A 157 -7.85 -34.03 12.23
N LYS A 158 -8.36 -34.37 13.42
CA LYS A 158 -9.45 -35.34 13.59
C LYS A 158 -10.76 -34.82 12.98
N VAL A 159 -11.14 -33.57 13.28
CA VAL A 159 -12.34 -32.94 12.69
C VAL A 159 -12.28 -32.94 11.16
N PHE A 160 -11.12 -32.59 10.58
CA PHE A 160 -10.93 -32.66 9.14
C PHE A 160 -11.12 -34.09 8.61
N ARG A 161 -10.43 -35.07 9.22
CA ARG A 161 -10.49 -36.50 8.86
C ARG A 161 -11.92 -37.03 8.87
N ASP A 162 -12.75 -36.62 9.83
CA ASP A 162 -14.13 -37.08 9.96
C ASP A 162 -15.08 -36.38 8.97
N SER A 163 -14.73 -35.18 8.48
CA SER A 163 -15.55 -34.41 7.52
C SER A 163 -15.28 -34.74 6.05
N THR A 164 -14.06 -35.22 5.73
CA THR A 164 -13.58 -35.64 4.39
C THR A 164 -13.86 -34.64 3.26
N LYS A 165 -13.89 -33.34 3.53
CA LYS A 165 -14.18 -32.32 2.50
C LYS A 165 -12.93 -32.00 1.68
N GLY A 166 -13.10 -31.90 0.36
CA GLY A 166 -12.07 -31.39 -0.55
C GLY A 166 -10.92 -32.34 -0.92
N VAL A 167 -10.90 -33.58 -0.39
CA VAL A 167 -9.87 -34.60 -0.65
C VAL A 167 -10.54 -35.97 -0.85
N SER A 168 -10.01 -36.82 -1.72
CA SER A 168 -10.48 -38.19 -1.94
C SER A 168 -10.29 -39.05 -0.69
N ASN A 169 -11.14 -40.06 -0.51
CA ASN A 169 -11.06 -40.99 0.62
C ASN A 169 -9.68 -41.66 0.76
N GLU A 170 -8.99 -41.90 -0.37
CA GLU A 170 -7.65 -42.49 -0.41
C GLU A 170 -6.58 -41.56 0.18
N HIS A 171 -6.77 -40.24 0.08
CA HIS A 171 -5.78 -39.24 0.48
C HIS A 171 -6.15 -38.47 1.76
N VAL A 172 -7.36 -38.67 2.31
CA VAL A 172 -7.77 -38.10 3.60
C VAL A 172 -6.78 -38.43 4.71
N ALA A 173 -6.27 -39.66 4.77
CA ALA A 173 -5.32 -40.07 5.80
C ALA A 173 -3.99 -39.29 5.72
N ARG A 174 -3.49 -39.02 4.51
CA ARG A 174 -2.28 -38.21 4.27
C ARG A 174 -2.54 -36.75 4.61
N ALA A 175 -3.64 -36.18 4.12
CA ALA A 175 -4.04 -34.80 4.42
C ALA A 175 -4.19 -34.56 5.94
N ALA A 176 -4.84 -35.48 6.66
CA ALA A 176 -4.97 -35.41 8.11
C ALA A 176 -3.61 -35.52 8.82
N LYS A 177 -2.66 -36.30 8.31
CA LYS A 177 -1.29 -36.38 8.86
C LYS A 177 -0.55 -35.05 8.72
N LEU A 178 -0.66 -34.39 7.57
CA LEU A 178 -0.07 -33.07 7.34
C LEU A 178 -0.66 -32.00 8.27
N LEU A 179 -1.99 -31.96 8.40
CA LEU A 179 -2.66 -31.05 9.33
C LEU A 179 -2.30 -31.35 10.79
N HIS A 180 -2.11 -32.61 11.15
CA HIS A 180 -1.65 -33.00 12.48
C HIS A 180 -0.23 -32.52 12.76
N ALA A 181 0.71 -32.72 11.83
CA ALA A 181 2.08 -32.25 11.96
C ALA A 181 2.12 -30.73 12.12
N LEU A 182 1.39 -30.00 11.27
CA LEU A 182 1.29 -28.55 11.32
C LEU A 182 0.70 -28.07 12.66
N ALA A 183 -0.41 -28.66 13.11
CA ALA A 183 -1.07 -28.27 14.36
C ALA A 183 -0.21 -28.57 15.59
N THR A 184 0.46 -29.73 15.61
CA THR A 184 1.32 -30.16 16.73
C THR A 184 2.52 -29.24 16.85
N GLU A 185 3.18 -28.94 15.72
CA GLU A 185 4.33 -28.05 15.69
C GLU A 185 3.93 -26.59 16.00
N ALA A 186 2.81 -26.10 15.47
CA ALA A 186 2.31 -24.77 15.83
C ALA A 186 2.02 -24.65 17.33
N THR A 187 1.40 -25.67 17.92
CA THR A 187 1.17 -25.71 19.38
C THR A 187 2.48 -25.75 20.16
N ALA A 188 3.47 -26.54 19.69
CA ALA A 188 4.80 -26.62 20.32
C ALA A 188 5.55 -25.28 20.28
N ARG A 189 5.32 -24.47 19.24
CA ARG A 189 5.85 -23.09 19.13
C ARG A 189 5.07 -22.06 19.95
N GLY A 190 4.03 -22.47 20.67
CA GLY A 190 3.18 -21.59 21.50
C GLY A 190 2.09 -20.86 20.71
N TYR A 191 1.78 -21.29 19.48
CA TYR A 191 0.73 -20.71 18.67
C TYR A 191 -0.62 -21.33 19.02
N GLU A 192 -1.68 -20.54 18.95
CA GLU A 192 -3.02 -21.04 19.15
C GLU A 192 -3.52 -21.71 17.87
N VAL A 193 -4.06 -22.92 17.99
CA VAL A 193 -4.57 -23.71 16.86
C VAL A 193 -6.04 -24.03 17.05
N THR A 194 -6.89 -23.55 16.14
CA THR A 194 -8.35 -23.63 16.25
C THR A 194 -9.01 -23.97 14.92
N LEU A 195 -10.34 -24.16 14.94
CA LEU A 195 -11.13 -24.23 13.71
C LEU A 195 -11.37 -22.82 13.16
N PRO A 196 -11.23 -22.59 11.85
CA PRO A 196 -11.52 -21.29 11.23
C PRO A 196 -12.92 -20.75 11.52
N SER A 197 -13.90 -21.64 11.66
CA SER A 197 -15.29 -21.28 12.03
C SER A 197 -15.42 -20.55 13.38
N SER A 198 -14.41 -20.65 14.26
CA SER A 198 -14.36 -19.95 15.55
C SER A 198 -14.01 -18.46 15.41
N HIS A 199 -13.52 -18.06 14.24
CA HIS A 199 -13.04 -16.72 13.95
C HIS A 199 -13.98 -16.00 12.97
N LYS A 200 -14.15 -14.69 13.17
CA LYS A 200 -14.91 -13.83 12.26
C LYS A 200 -13.97 -13.08 11.33
N ARG A 201 -14.34 -12.96 10.07
CA ARG A 201 -13.76 -12.03 9.10
C ARG A 201 -14.13 -10.61 9.50
N THR A 202 -13.10 -9.80 9.74
CA THR A 202 -13.21 -8.38 10.08
C THR A 202 -13.35 -7.48 8.84
N ASP A 203 -12.93 -7.96 7.67
CA ASP A 203 -12.85 -7.20 6.41
C ASP A 203 -14.11 -7.33 5.51
N THR A 204 -15.26 -7.69 6.08
CA THR A 204 -16.50 -7.83 5.30
C THR A 204 -17.62 -7.01 5.92
N ARG A 205 -18.38 -6.27 5.08
CA ARG A 205 -19.57 -5.49 5.48
C ARG A 205 -20.60 -6.28 6.32
N ARG A 206 -20.54 -7.62 6.30
CA ARG A 206 -21.28 -8.52 7.17
C ARG A 206 -20.29 -9.47 7.85
N PRO A 207 -20.40 -9.76 9.16
CA PRO A 207 -19.53 -10.71 9.82
C PRO A 207 -19.72 -12.09 9.19
N THR A 208 -18.70 -12.62 8.55
CA THR A 208 -18.66 -14.00 8.03
C THR A 208 -17.59 -14.77 8.80
N THR A 209 -17.75 -16.07 8.99
CA THR A 209 -16.69 -16.88 9.62
C THR A 209 -15.49 -17.02 8.67
N LEU A 210 -14.29 -17.27 9.20
CA LEU A 210 -13.19 -17.72 8.36
C LEU A 210 -13.52 -19.12 7.80
N ASP A 211 -13.19 -19.33 6.53
CA ASP A 211 -13.29 -20.63 5.87
C ASP A 211 -11.94 -21.37 5.99
N GLY A 212 -11.97 -22.69 5.88
CA GLY A 212 -10.77 -23.54 5.90
C GLY A 212 -10.85 -24.70 6.90
N ASP A 213 -9.73 -25.40 7.06
CA ASP A 213 -9.63 -26.62 7.87
C ASP A 213 -8.86 -26.41 9.18
N ILE A 214 -7.93 -25.45 9.22
CA ILE A 214 -7.13 -25.11 10.40
C ILE A 214 -6.88 -23.60 10.45
N ALA A 215 -6.99 -22.99 11.62
CA ALA A 215 -6.58 -21.62 11.87
C ALA A 215 -5.43 -21.59 12.88
N ILE A 216 -4.39 -20.84 12.57
CA ILE A 216 -3.23 -20.61 13.43
C ILE A 216 -3.20 -19.14 13.81
N THR A 217 -3.17 -18.86 15.11
CA THR A 217 -3.13 -17.51 15.65
C THR A 217 -1.81 -17.27 16.37
N ILE A 218 -1.14 -16.18 15.98
CA ILE A 218 0.08 -15.66 16.61
C ILE A 218 -0.22 -14.22 17.04
N GLY A 219 -0.28 -13.99 18.35
CA GLY A 219 -0.71 -12.71 18.93
C GLY A 219 -2.09 -12.31 18.41
N THR A 220 -2.12 -11.27 17.59
CA THR A 220 -3.32 -10.65 17.01
C THR A 220 -3.54 -11.03 15.54
N THR A 221 -2.71 -11.91 14.99
CA THR A 221 -2.76 -12.34 13.59
C THR A 221 -3.26 -13.77 13.50
N THR A 222 -4.43 -13.96 12.88
CA THR A 222 -5.01 -15.29 12.63
C THR A 222 -4.96 -15.60 11.15
N VAL A 223 -4.31 -16.70 10.78
CA VAL A 223 -4.24 -17.20 9.40
C VAL A 223 -4.98 -18.53 9.31
N ALA A 224 -5.97 -18.60 8.44
CA ALA A 224 -6.73 -19.82 8.17
C ALA A 224 -6.20 -20.49 6.90
N LEU A 225 -5.99 -21.80 6.97
CA LEU A 225 -5.48 -22.65 5.91
C LEU A 225 -6.55 -23.66 5.50
N GLU A 226 -6.58 -23.96 4.21
CA GLU A 226 -7.45 -24.99 3.65
C GLU A 226 -6.60 -26.00 2.88
N ILE A 227 -6.88 -27.29 3.11
CA ILE A 227 -6.30 -28.39 2.36
C ILE A 227 -7.30 -28.87 1.31
N ARG A 228 -6.84 -28.95 0.08
CA ARG A 228 -7.63 -29.50 -1.03
C ARG A 228 -6.79 -30.41 -1.87
N GLU A 229 -7.43 -31.37 -2.51
CA GLU A 229 -6.82 -32.16 -3.56
C GLU A 229 -7.08 -31.50 -4.92
N LEU A 230 -6.01 -31.35 -5.70
CA LEU A 230 -6.08 -30.75 -7.01
C LEU A 230 -6.67 -31.74 -8.01
N PRO A 231 -7.72 -31.36 -8.77
CA PRO A 231 -8.20 -32.19 -9.86
C PRO A 231 -7.14 -32.31 -10.96
N PRO A 232 -7.22 -33.29 -11.86
CA PRO A 232 -6.32 -33.36 -13.00
C PRO A 232 -6.54 -32.12 -13.88
N ASN A 233 -5.47 -31.63 -14.51
CA ASN A 233 -5.58 -30.58 -15.53
C ASN A 233 -6.53 -31.09 -16.64
N GLY A 234 -7.75 -30.55 -16.72
CA GLY A 234 -8.72 -30.93 -17.76
C GLY A 234 -9.48 -32.23 -17.48
N GLY A 235 -10.02 -32.42 -16.27
CA GLY A 235 -11.01 -33.48 -16.01
C GLY A 235 -12.18 -33.43 -17.01
N ALA A 236 -12.75 -34.59 -17.34
CA ALA A 236 -13.85 -34.68 -18.30
C ALA A 236 -15.00 -33.73 -17.91
N ALA A 237 -15.35 -32.82 -18.81
CA ALA A 237 -16.48 -31.91 -18.62
C ALA A 237 -17.76 -32.74 -18.43
N ARG A 238 -18.46 -32.58 -17.29
CA ARG A 238 -19.81 -33.14 -17.19
C ARG A 238 -20.79 -32.20 -17.89
N PRO A 239 -21.92 -32.74 -18.36
CA PRO A 239 -23.00 -31.90 -18.85
C PRO A 239 -23.40 -30.87 -17.81
N TYR A 240 -23.74 -29.73 -18.36
CA TYR A 240 -24.19 -28.57 -17.66
C TYR A 240 -25.38 -28.90 -16.73
N ILE A 241 -25.31 -28.59 -15.42
CA ILE A 241 -26.47 -28.76 -14.51
C ILE A 241 -27.15 -27.40 -14.28
N PRO A 242 -28.44 -27.23 -14.66
CA PRO A 242 -29.22 -26.06 -14.31
C PRO A 242 -29.40 -25.99 -12.79
N LYS A 243 -28.95 -24.90 -12.17
CA LYS A 243 -29.18 -24.61 -10.75
C LYS A 243 -30.05 -23.37 -10.62
N TYR A 244 -31.19 -23.52 -9.97
CA TYR A 244 -32.07 -22.38 -9.68
C TYR A 244 -31.47 -21.54 -8.56
N ASN A 245 -31.19 -20.27 -8.85
CA ASN A 245 -30.78 -19.29 -7.86
C ASN A 245 -32.01 -18.54 -7.36
N SER A 246 -32.55 -18.95 -6.21
CA SER A 246 -33.76 -18.35 -5.63
C SER A 246 -33.61 -16.86 -5.27
N ARG A 247 -32.39 -16.38 -5.02
CA ARG A 247 -32.15 -14.96 -4.70
C ARG A 247 -32.27 -14.05 -5.92
N ASN A 248 -31.86 -14.52 -7.09
CA ASN A 248 -31.89 -13.74 -8.33
C ASN A 248 -32.98 -14.24 -9.30
N GLN A 249 -33.84 -15.17 -8.83
CA GLN A 249 -34.93 -15.81 -9.59
C GLN A 249 -34.51 -16.33 -10.98
N SER A 250 -33.24 -16.71 -11.14
CA SER A 250 -32.67 -17.07 -12.44
C SER A 250 -32.09 -18.47 -12.43
N TRP A 251 -32.12 -19.11 -13.59
CA TRP A 251 -31.41 -20.35 -13.82
C TRP A 251 -29.97 -20.03 -14.16
N THR A 252 -29.10 -20.30 -13.20
CA THR A 252 -27.67 -20.33 -13.50
C THR A 252 -27.31 -21.71 -13.94
N LEU A 253 -26.66 -21.71 -15.07
CA LEU A 253 -25.80 -22.78 -15.43
C LEU A 253 -24.65 -22.81 -14.33
N VAL A 254 -24.41 -23.93 -13.59
CA VAL A 254 -23.11 -24.35 -12.97
C VAL A 254 -22.35 -25.51 -13.71
N ASN A 255 -21.02 -25.36 -13.92
CA ASN A 255 -20.13 -26.42 -14.43
C ASN A 255 -19.84 -27.46 -13.31
N ASN A 256 -20.01 -28.74 -13.60
CA ASN A 256 -19.70 -29.83 -12.68
C ASN A 256 -18.57 -30.68 -13.27
N THR A 257 -17.44 -30.82 -12.59
CA THR A 257 -16.41 -31.79 -12.97
C THR A 257 -16.56 -33.02 -12.08
N ALA A 258 -16.47 -34.23 -12.65
CA ALA A 258 -16.29 -35.41 -11.82
C ALA A 258 -14.96 -35.20 -11.07
N PHE A 259 -14.99 -35.22 -9.75
CA PHE A 259 -13.76 -35.17 -8.98
C PHE A 259 -12.99 -36.47 -9.21
N VAL A 260 -11.86 -36.36 -9.90
CA VAL A 260 -10.94 -37.47 -10.15
C VAL A 260 -9.78 -37.31 -9.17
N SER A 261 -9.60 -38.32 -8.31
CA SER A 261 -8.47 -38.40 -7.38
C SER A 261 -7.15 -38.33 -8.16
N THR A 262 -6.28 -37.39 -7.81
CA THR A 262 -4.93 -37.25 -8.38
C THR A 262 -3.84 -37.52 -7.36
N GLY A 263 -4.18 -37.53 -6.07
CA GLY A 263 -3.24 -37.60 -4.96
C GLY A 263 -2.39 -36.36 -4.74
N ARG A 264 -2.60 -35.30 -5.53
CA ARG A 264 -1.87 -34.04 -5.38
C ARG A 264 -2.61 -33.13 -4.41
N LEU A 265 -2.06 -32.99 -3.22
CA LEU A 265 -2.60 -32.11 -2.19
C LEU A 265 -2.07 -30.68 -2.37
N GLN A 266 -2.88 -29.70 -2.00
CA GLN A 266 -2.54 -28.30 -1.90
C GLN A 266 -3.02 -27.76 -0.55
N LEU A 267 -2.14 -27.07 0.17
CA LEU A 267 -2.49 -26.17 1.26
C LEU A 267 -2.48 -24.74 0.74
N GLU A 268 -3.54 -24.00 1.03
CA GLU A 268 -3.68 -22.59 0.65
C GLU A 268 -4.08 -21.74 1.85
N LEU A 269 -3.45 -20.56 1.97
CA LEU A 269 -3.88 -19.54 2.91
C LEU A 269 -5.18 -18.93 2.38
N THR A 270 -6.27 -19.03 3.14
CA THR A 270 -7.63 -18.66 2.67
C THR A 270 -7.88 -17.15 2.61
N GLN A 271 -6.96 -16.35 3.14
CA GLN A 271 -7.04 -14.90 3.05
C GLN A 271 -6.83 -14.45 1.60
N LYS A 272 -7.88 -13.88 1.00
CA LYS A 272 -8.00 -13.61 -0.46
C LYS A 272 -7.04 -12.57 -1.04
N TYR A 273 -6.21 -11.93 -0.22
CA TYR A 273 -5.32 -10.86 -0.66
C TYR A 273 -3.97 -10.98 0.05
N SER A 274 -2.97 -11.57 -0.61
CA SER A 274 -1.57 -11.20 -0.39
C SER A 274 -1.26 -9.97 -1.24
N PRO A 275 -1.03 -8.80 -0.63
CA PRO A 275 -0.71 -7.58 -1.37
C PRO A 275 0.59 -7.66 -2.17
N ASN A 276 1.41 -8.70 -1.96
CA ASN A 276 2.82 -8.72 -2.32
C ASN A 276 3.21 -9.88 -3.24
N GLY A 277 2.25 -10.58 -3.86
CA GLY A 277 2.53 -11.71 -4.76
C GLY A 277 3.24 -12.88 -4.08
N ARG A 278 3.07 -13.04 -2.76
CA ARG A 278 3.70 -14.12 -2.00
C ARG A 278 3.07 -15.47 -2.30
N GLN A 279 3.81 -16.52 -1.97
CA GLN A 279 3.32 -17.88 -2.11
C GLN A 279 2.23 -18.16 -1.07
N GLU A 280 0.97 -18.03 -1.49
CA GLU A 280 -0.20 -18.41 -0.69
C GLU A 280 -0.53 -19.90 -0.84
N ARG A 281 -0.01 -20.53 -1.89
CA ARG A 281 -0.36 -21.89 -2.33
C ARG A 281 0.86 -22.79 -2.32
N PHE A 282 0.77 -23.86 -1.53
CA PHE A 282 1.78 -24.90 -1.43
C PHE A 282 1.16 -26.19 -1.91
N ARG A 283 1.74 -26.83 -2.93
CA ARG A 283 1.13 -27.99 -3.57
C ARG A 283 2.14 -29.07 -3.88
N ASP A 284 1.68 -30.31 -3.92
CA ASP A 284 2.46 -31.42 -4.43
C ASP A 284 2.78 -31.21 -5.92
N GLY A 285 4.06 -31.34 -6.24
CA GLY A 285 4.58 -31.22 -7.60
C GLY A 285 5.80 -32.11 -7.80
N LYS A 286 6.41 -32.00 -8.98
CA LYS A 286 7.60 -32.79 -9.32
C LYS A 286 8.84 -32.41 -8.49
N ARG A 287 8.90 -31.16 -8.00
CA ARG A 287 10.06 -30.59 -7.31
C ARG A 287 9.85 -30.35 -5.82
N GLN A 288 8.61 -30.40 -5.34
CA GLN A 288 8.24 -30.11 -3.95
C GLN A 288 7.09 -31.03 -3.56
N GLN A 289 7.19 -31.64 -2.38
CA GLN A 289 6.09 -32.33 -1.73
C GLN A 289 5.54 -31.43 -0.61
N LEU A 290 4.27 -31.60 -0.29
CA LEU A 290 3.63 -30.80 0.74
C LEU A 290 4.26 -31.03 2.14
N ASP A 291 4.73 -32.25 2.39
CA ASP A 291 5.46 -32.62 3.61
C ASP A 291 6.72 -31.75 3.83
N THR A 292 7.46 -31.45 2.76
CA THR A 292 8.67 -30.60 2.82
C THR A 292 8.34 -29.10 2.80
N ALA A 293 7.09 -28.72 2.51
CA ALA A 293 6.65 -27.34 2.43
C ALA A 293 6.08 -26.79 3.75
N LEU A 294 5.77 -27.67 4.73
CA LEU A 294 5.22 -27.26 6.03
C LEU A 294 6.08 -26.23 6.79
N PRO A 295 7.43 -26.34 6.80
CA PRO A 295 8.29 -25.32 7.43
C PRO A 295 8.10 -23.93 6.82
N ALA A 296 8.06 -23.83 5.48
CA ALA A 296 7.80 -22.60 4.77
C ALA A 296 6.41 -22.01 5.06
N ILE A 297 5.38 -22.86 5.25
CA ILE A 297 4.03 -22.41 5.62
C ILE A 297 4.03 -21.73 6.99
N LEU A 298 4.60 -22.38 8.03
CA LEU A 298 4.65 -21.77 9.36
C LEU A 298 5.48 -20.49 9.37
N ARG A 299 6.62 -20.49 8.66
CA ARG A 299 7.44 -19.29 8.46
C ARG A 299 6.65 -18.15 7.83
N GLU A 300 5.83 -18.41 6.82
CA GLU A 300 4.99 -17.37 6.20
C GLU A 300 3.97 -16.78 7.20
N ILE A 301 3.38 -17.59 8.06
CA ILE A 301 2.44 -17.12 9.10
C ILE A 301 3.16 -16.21 10.11
N GLU A 302 4.38 -16.58 10.50
CA GLU A 302 5.23 -15.78 11.39
C GLU A 302 5.62 -14.44 10.75
N ILE A 303 5.95 -14.44 9.46
CA ILE A 303 6.24 -13.21 8.70
C ILE A 303 5.00 -12.31 8.63
N GLN A 304 3.82 -12.88 8.34
CA GLN A 304 2.56 -12.11 8.32
C GLN A 304 2.22 -11.50 9.69
N HIS A 305 2.53 -12.23 10.77
CA HIS A 305 2.39 -11.69 12.12
C HIS A 305 3.24 -10.44 12.34
N LEU A 306 4.54 -10.50 12.02
CA LEU A 306 5.45 -9.34 12.15
C LEU A 306 5.02 -8.16 11.28
N GLU A 307 4.55 -8.42 10.06
CA GLU A 307 4.04 -7.37 9.16
C GLU A 307 2.81 -6.69 9.71
N ASN A 308 1.88 -7.44 10.30
CA ASN A 308 0.67 -6.89 10.89
C ASN A 308 0.97 -6.08 12.15
N GLU A 309 1.88 -6.56 13.00
CA GLU A 309 2.35 -5.80 14.17
C GLU A 309 3.01 -4.49 13.74
N TRP A 310 3.92 -4.53 12.77
CA TRP A 310 4.54 -3.33 12.21
C TRP A 310 3.52 -2.36 11.62
N LYS A 311 2.57 -2.84 10.83
CA LYS A 311 1.50 -1.99 10.28
C LYS A 311 0.67 -1.32 11.36
N ARG A 312 0.38 -2.02 12.46
CA ARG A 312 -0.36 -1.45 13.60
C ARG A 312 0.47 -0.37 14.30
N GLU A 313 1.74 -0.63 14.56
CA GLU A 313 2.65 0.35 15.16
C GLU A 313 2.76 1.61 14.28
N GLN A 314 2.97 1.44 12.97
CA GLN A 314 3.04 2.55 12.03
C GLN A 314 1.70 3.32 11.92
N ALA A 315 0.56 2.62 12.01
CA ALA A 315 -0.74 3.27 12.05
C ALA A 315 -0.91 4.11 13.32
N CYS A 316 -0.53 3.56 14.49
CA CYS A 316 -0.56 4.28 15.77
C CYS A 316 0.30 5.55 15.72
N LEU A 317 1.55 5.44 15.25
CA LEU A 317 2.44 6.59 15.12
C LEU A 317 1.89 7.66 14.18
N LYS A 318 1.28 7.23 13.07
CA LYS A 318 0.65 8.16 12.12
C LYS A 318 -0.58 8.84 12.71
N GLU A 319 -1.39 8.12 13.47
CA GLU A 319 -2.55 8.68 14.18
C GLU A 319 -2.09 9.72 15.21
N GLU A 320 -1.07 9.42 16.01
CA GLU A 320 -0.47 10.38 16.95
C GLU A 320 0.08 11.63 16.26
N GLU A 321 0.79 11.49 15.14
CA GLU A 321 1.30 12.64 14.38
C GLU A 321 0.16 13.47 13.77
N THR A 322 -0.88 12.80 13.26
CA THR A 322 -2.06 13.47 12.70
C THR A 322 -2.80 14.24 13.80
N GLN A 323 -2.95 13.63 14.98
CA GLN A 323 -3.53 14.25 16.17
C GLN A 323 -2.74 15.51 16.58
N ARG A 324 -1.41 15.40 16.68
CA ARG A 324 -0.55 16.56 17.02
C ARG A 324 -0.69 17.68 16.00
N ARG A 325 -0.68 17.37 14.70
CA ARG A 325 -0.85 18.38 13.64
C ARG A 325 -2.22 19.04 13.69
N TRP A 326 -3.26 18.29 14.06
CA TRP A 326 -4.60 18.81 14.25
C TRP A 326 -4.67 19.76 15.46
N GLU A 327 -4.07 19.39 16.60
CA GLU A 327 -3.99 20.24 17.79
C GLU A 327 -3.24 21.56 17.50
N GLU A 328 -2.10 21.49 16.81
CA GLU A 328 -1.37 22.68 16.37
C GLU A 328 -2.20 23.56 15.42
N ALA A 329 -3.02 22.96 14.56
CA ALA A 329 -3.92 23.69 13.68
C ALA A 329 -5.04 24.39 14.46
N MET A 330 -5.63 23.73 15.47
CA MET A 330 -6.64 24.30 16.35
C MET A 330 -6.11 25.51 17.12
N GLU A 331 -4.90 25.40 17.70
CA GLU A 331 -4.28 26.51 18.42
C GLU A 331 -4.01 27.71 17.52
N ARG A 332 -3.47 27.46 16.31
CA ARG A 332 -3.29 28.52 15.31
C ARG A 332 -4.60 29.16 14.88
N ALA A 333 -5.67 28.36 14.72
CA ALA A 333 -6.99 28.86 14.33
C ALA A 333 -7.58 29.78 15.40
N ARG A 334 -7.44 29.44 16.69
CA ARG A 334 -7.88 30.27 17.82
C ARG A 334 -7.20 31.63 17.86
N VAL A 335 -5.88 31.67 17.61
CA VAL A 335 -5.16 32.96 17.51
C VAL A 335 -5.64 33.75 16.29
N ARG A 336 -5.79 33.10 15.13
CA ARG A 336 -6.23 33.77 13.89
C ARG A 336 -7.63 34.38 14.00
N ILE A 337 -8.60 33.71 14.62
CA ILE A 337 -9.94 34.27 14.79
C ILE A 337 -9.93 35.47 15.72
N GLN A 338 -9.14 35.43 16.80
CA GLN A 338 -8.95 36.56 17.70
C GLN A 338 -8.37 37.77 16.95
N ASP A 339 -7.32 37.54 16.16
CA ASP A 339 -6.67 38.60 15.39
C ASP A 339 -7.57 39.12 14.27
N HIS A 340 -8.37 38.26 13.63
CA HIS A 340 -9.37 38.68 12.67
C HIS A 340 -10.40 39.62 13.30
N HIS A 341 -10.93 39.29 14.47
CA HIS A 341 -11.89 40.14 15.17
C HIS A 341 -11.28 41.45 15.66
N LYS A 342 -10.06 41.42 16.22
CA LYS A 342 -9.32 42.65 16.58
C LYS A 342 -9.14 43.55 15.35
N ALA A 343 -8.76 42.99 14.20
CA ALA A 343 -8.59 43.74 12.96
C ALA A 343 -9.91 44.33 12.45
N GLN A 344 -11.01 43.59 12.52
CA GLN A 344 -12.35 44.10 12.16
C GLN A 344 -12.77 45.26 13.04
N GLN A 345 -12.58 45.14 14.35
CA GLN A 345 -12.91 46.21 15.29
C GLN A 345 -12.03 47.45 15.07
N LEU A 346 -10.71 47.28 14.95
CA LEU A 346 -9.78 48.37 14.66
C LEU A 346 -10.16 49.10 13.37
N LYS A 347 -10.49 48.35 12.31
CA LYS A 347 -10.95 48.91 11.05
C LYS A 347 -12.24 49.72 11.22
N SER A 348 -13.22 49.17 11.94
CA SER A 348 -14.48 49.88 12.21
C SER A 348 -14.27 51.19 12.98
N GLN A 349 -13.34 51.20 13.95
CA GLN A 349 -12.99 52.41 14.71
C GLN A 349 -12.29 53.44 13.81
N ALA A 350 -11.34 52.99 12.96
CA ALA A 350 -10.66 53.86 12.02
C ALA A 350 -11.62 54.47 10.97
N ASP A 351 -12.55 53.66 10.44
CA ASP A 351 -13.56 54.12 9.48
C ASP A 351 -14.51 55.16 10.13
N ALA A 352 -14.95 54.92 11.37
CA ALA A 352 -15.79 55.86 12.12
C ALA A 352 -15.06 57.18 12.43
N TRP A 353 -13.78 57.11 12.77
CA TRP A 353 -12.95 58.29 13.00
C TRP A 353 -12.72 59.09 11.71
N ALA A 354 -12.47 58.41 10.58
CA ALA A 354 -12.32 59.05 9.28
C ALA A 354 -13.62 59.74 8.84
N GLU A 355 -14.78 59.09 9.04
CA GLU A 355 -16.10 59.66 8.78
C GLU A 355 -16.32 60.93 9.64
N ALA A 356 -16.06 60.86 10.95
CA ALA A 356 -16.20 62.01 11.85
C ALA A 356 -15.29 63.18 11.43
N THR A 357 -14.05 62.89 11.03
CA THR A 357 -13.09 63.91 10.57
C THR A 357 -13.55 64.58 9.28
N MET A 358 -14.05 63.80 8.31
CA MET A 358 -14.62 64.34 7.07
C MET A 358 -15.84 65.23 7.34
N LEU A 359 -16.72 64.80 8.24
CA LEU A 359 -17.89 65.59 8.62
C LEU A 359 -17.51 66.89 9.32
N ARG A 360 -16.47 66.91 10.19
CA ARG A 360 -15.95 68.16 10.78
C ARG A 360 -15.47 69.14 9.71
N GLN A 361 -14.66 68.67 8.76
CA GLN A 361 -14.18 69.51 7.66
C GLN A 361 -15.33 70.08 6.82
N TYR A 362 -16.39 69.30 6.57
CA TYR A 362 -17.57 69.76 5.87
C TYR A 362 -18.34 70.84 6.67
N VAL A 363 -18.54 70.61 7.98
CA VAL A 363 -19.20 71.57 8.88
C VAL A 363 -18.41 72.87 8.98
N ASP A 364 -17.08 72.82 9.07
CA ASP A 364 -16.21 74.00 9.11
C ASP A 364 -16.26 74.77 7.78
N ALA A 365 -16.28 74.07 6.64
CA ALA A 365 -16.47 74.70 5.33
C ALA A 365 -17.87 75.34 5.17
N LEU A 366 -18.91 74.73 5.76
CA LEU A 366 -20.27 75.25 5.77
C LEU A 366 -20.39 76.50 6.64
N GLU A 367 -19.74 76.52 7.81
CA GLU A 367 -19.65 77.69 8.70
C GLU A 367 -18.92 78.86 8.03
N ALA A 368 -17.80 78.59 7.35
CA ALA A 368 -17.09 79.62 6.58
C ALA A 368 -17.96 80.22 5.46
N ARG A 369 -18.78 79.40 4.79
CA ARG A 369 -19.74 79.87 3.78
C ARG A 369 -20.87 80.70 4.40
N LEU A 370 -21.46 80.23 5.50
CA LEU A 370 -22.52 80.95 6.24
C LEU A 370 -22.05 82.32 6.75
N SER A 371 -20.77 82.43 7.12
CA SER A 371 -20.15 83.69 7.56
C SER A 371 -20.09 84.77 6.46
N SER A 372 -20.22 84.39 5.20
CA SER A 372 -20.23 85.29 4.04
C SER A 372 -21.64 85.59 3.49
N GLU A 373 -22.67 85.00 4.10
CA GLU A 373 -24.06 85.08 3.65
C GLU A 373 -24.74 86.37 4.14
N ARG A 374 -25.65 86.95 3.33
CA ARG A 374 -26.32 88.22 3.63
C ARG A 374 -27.73 88.06 4.18
N ASP A 375 -28.34 86.88 4.04
CA ASP A 375 -29.67 86.57 4.58
C ASP A 375 -29.59 86.14 6.05
N ALA A 376 -29.97 87.04 6.96
CA ALA A 376 -29.96 86.80 8.41
C ALA A 376 -30.85 85.62 8.85
N ALA A 377 -31.96 85.34 8.15
CA ALA A 377 -32.85 84.23 8.50
C ALA A 377 -32.25 82.87 8.10
N LEU A 378 -31.48 82.84 7.00
CA LEU A 378 -30.72 81.66 6.59
C LEU A 378 -29.51 81.42 7.49
N VAL A 379 -28.82 82.48 7.90
CA VAL A 379 -27.70 82.41 8.86
C VAL A 379 -28.13 81.80 10.20
N ASN A 380 -29.24 82.27 10.80
CA ASN A 380 -29.71 81.72 12.08
C ASN A 380 -30.09 80.24 12.00
N ARG A 381 -30.85 79.82 10.97
CA ARG A 381 -31.17 78.38 10.78
C ARG A 381 -29.92 77.54 10.50
N GLY A 382 -28.93 78.13 9.82
CA GLY A 382 -27.64 77.51 9.57
C GLY A 382 -26.84 77.27 10.86
N LEU A 383 -26.84 78.22 11.80
CA LEU A 383 -26.16 78.09 13.10
C LEU A 383 -26.79 77.00 13.97
N ASP A 384 -28.13 76.91 14.00
CA ASP A 384 -28.82 75.83 14.71
C ASP A 384 -28.47 74.46 14.12
N TRP A 385 -28.42 74.35 12.79
CA TRP A 385 -27.99 73.14 12.10
C TRP A 385 -26.53 72.78 12.38
N LEU A 386 -25.61 73.75 12.36
CA LEU A 386 -24.19 73.54 12.68
C LEU A 386 -24.00 73.03 14.11
N THR A 387 -24.76 73.56 15.07
CA THR A 387 -24.72 73.12 16.47
C THR A 387 -25.14 71.67 16.59
N TRP A 388 -26.29 71.32 16.01
CA TRP A 388 -26.75 69.93 15.95
C TRP A 388 -25.75 69.01 15.25
N ALA A 389 -25.17 69.44 14.12
CA ALA A 389 -24.21 68.65 13.37
C ALA A 389 -22.93 68.37 14.17
N ARG A 390 -22.43 69.36 14.92
CA ARG A 390 -21.27 69.20 15.82
C ARG A 390 -21.55 68.20 16.94
N ASP A 391 -22.72 68.28 17.56
CA ASP A 391 -23.13 67.33 18.60
C ASP A 391 -23.28 65.91 18.04
N TYR A 392 -23.85 65.76 16.84
CA TYR A 392 -23.97 64.47 16.16
C TYR A 392 -22.60 63.85 15.84
N ILE A 393 -21.65 64.65 15.33
CA ILE A 393 -20.29 64.19 15.03
C ILE A 393 -19.58 63.77 16.32
N ASN A 394 -19.67 64.57 17.38
CA ASN A 394 -19.04 64.24 18.66
C ASN A 394 -19.62 62.96 19.28
N ALA A 395 -20.92 62.75 19.13
CA ALA A 395 -21.55 61.49 19.55
C ALA A 395 -21.01 60.31 18.75
N LYS A 396 -20.69 60.45 17.45
CA LYS A 396 -20.18 59.38 16.58
C LYS A 396 -18.66 59.14 16.69
N ASP A 397 -17.88 60.12 17.14
CA ASP A 397 -16.41 60.03 17.18
C ASP A 397 -15.94 58.98 18.19
N PRO A 398 -15.24 57.92 17.75
CA PRO A 398 -14.76 56.88 18.64
C PRO A 398 -13.71 57.37 19.66
N LEU A 399 -13.01 58.48 19.41
CA LEU A 399 -12.01 59.04 20.33
C LEU A 399 -12.61 59.90 21.44
N LEU A 400 -13.85 60.36 21.28
CA LEU A 400 -14.59 61.08 22.32
C LEU A 400 -15.38 60.15 23.24
N ARG A 401 -15.42 58.85 22.91
CA ARG A 401 -16.00 57.79 23.72
C ARG A 401 -14.92 57.09 24.55
N ALA A 402 -15.33 56.32 25.54
CA ALA A 402 -14.40 55.46 26.29
C ALA A 402 -13.73 54.47 25.33
N ILE A 403 -12.42 54.24 25.50
CA ILE A 403 -11.65 53.32 24.67
C ILE A 403 -12.23 51.91 24.85
N GLU A 404 -12.90 51.39 23.82
CA GLU A 404 -13.35 50.01 23.76
C GLU A 404 -12.17 49.12 23.35
N VAL A 405 -11.58 48.44 24.32
CA VAL A 405 -10.59 47.39 24.08
C VAL A 405 -11.31 46.14 23.59
N PRO A 406 -10.87 45.50 22.48
CA PRO A 406 -11.48 44.27 22.00
C PRO A 406 -11.53 43.20 23.09
N VAL A 407 -12.74 42.82 23.51
CA VAL A 407 -12.93 41.69 24.41
C VAL A 407 -12.70 40.41 23.61
N LEU A 408 -11.76 39.59 24.08
CA LEU A 408 -11.55 38.25 23.54
C LEU A 408 -12.78 37.41 23.88
N ALA A 409 -13.64 37.18 22.88
CA ALA A 409 -14.74 36.25 23.03
C ALA A 409 -14.20 34.82 23.08
N ASP A 410 -14.86 33.98 23.87
CA ASP A 410 -14.67 32.53 23.80
C ASP A 410 -15.40 32.05 22.53
N TYR A 411 -14.65 31.57 21.54
CA TYR A 411 -15.19 31.14 20.26
C TYR A 411 -15.57 29.67 20.32
N ARG A 412 -16.70 29.31 19.72
CA ARG A 412 -17.07 27.89 19.58
C ARG A 412 -16.18 27.26 18.52
N ASP A 413 -15.93 25.96 18.63
CA ASP A 413 -15.07 25.25 17.67
C ASP A 413 -15.58 25.36 16.22
N GLU A 414 -16.90 25.49 16.02
CA GLU A 414 -17.52 25.73 14.71
C GLU A 414 -17.07 27.06 14.07
N ASP A 415 -16.81 28.09 14.88
CA ASP A 415 -16.39 29.40 14.38
C ASP A 415 -14.94 29.38 13.86
N LEU A 416 -14.16 28.33 14.21
CA LEU A 416 -12.77 28.14 13.79
C LEU A 416 -12.62 27.58 12.37
N VAL A 417 -13.68 27.02 11.77
CA VAL A 417 -13.66 26.34 10.45
C VAL A 417 -12.95 27.16 9.36
N PRO A 418 -13.18 28.48 9.20
CA PRO A 418 -12.52 29.27 8.17
C PRO A 418 -10.99 29.38 8.36
N PHE A 419 -10.49 29.14 9.57
CA PHE A 419 -9.08 29.33 9.95
C PHE A 419 -8.31 28.01 10.10
N LEU A 420 -8.98 26.86 9.94
CA LEU A 420 -8.45 25.52 10.14
C LEU A 420 -7.77 24.91 8.90
N ASP A 421 -7.54 25.67 7.82
CA ASP A 421 -6.79 25.25 6.62
C ASP A 421 -7.21 23.87 6.06
N GLY A 422 -8.50 23.52 6.19
CA GLY A 422 -9.08 22.25 5.72
C GLY A 422 -9.18 21.13 6.75
N TRP A 423 -8.73 21.35 7.99
CA TRP A 423 -8.97 20.46 9.13
C TRP A 423 -10.40 20.62 9.69
N SER A 424 -10.92 19.55 10.30
CA SER A 424 -12.23 19.57 10.97
C SER A 424 -12.11 20.07 12.41
N PRO A 425 -13.10 20.82 12.95
CA PRO A 425 -13.08 21.29 14.33
C PRO A 425 -13.32 20.18 15.37
N HIS A 426 -13.83 19.02 14.96
CA HIS A 426 -14.23 17.93 15.88
C HIS A 426 -13.23 16.76 15.92
N GLY A 427 -12.13 16.85 15.17
CA GLY A 427 -11.05 15.86 15.23
C GLY A 427 -10.24 15.76 13.94
N PRO A 428 -9.10 15.03 13.98
CA PRO A 428 -8.15 14.91 12.86
C PRO A 428 -8.74 14.22 11.61
N HIS A 429 -9.84 13.47 11.77
CA HIS A 429 -10.47 12.68 10.71
C HIS A 429 -11.92 13.10 10.42
N GLY A 430 -12.39 14.20 11.00
CA GLY A 430 -13.75 14.68 10.74
C GLY A 430 -13.93 15.01 9.25
N MET A 431 -15.02 14.54 8.64
CA MET A 431 -15.42 15.05 7.33
C MET A 431 -15.81 16.53 7.46
N ARG A 432 -15.48 17.30 6.42
CA ARG A 432 -15.80 18.72 6.30
C ARG A 432 -17.27 19.02 6.47
#